data_AF-A0A520WH74-F1
#
_entry.id   AF-A0A520WH74-F1
#
_cell.length_a   1.000
_cell.length_b   1.000
_cell.length_c   1.000
_cell.angle_alpha   90.00
_cell.angle_beta   90.00
_cell.angle_gamma   90.00
#
_symmetry.space_group_name_H-M   'P 1'
#
loop_
_entity.id
_entity.type
_entity.pdbx_description
1 polymer ?
#
loop_
_entity_poly.entity_id
_entity_poly.type
_entity_poly.pdbx_seq_one_letter_code
_entity_poly.pdbx_strand_id
1 'polypeptide(L)' 'MKQTGIYLILGGAVVFILVFIGKIIALIFNNPLLGLALMSVVLGVFVLLYSIIQEEREKDDFKDIEE' A
#
# COMPACT_ATOMS: atom_id res chain seq x y z
N MET A 1 -33.85 3.35 -3.09
CA MET A 1 -32.88 4.46 -2.95
C MET A 1 -31.54 4.05 -2.33
N LYS A 2 -31.50 3.24 -1.25
CA LYS A 2 -30.22 2.85 -0.60
C LYS A 2 -29.26 2.04 -1.49
N GLN A 3 -29.76 1.12 -2.31
CA GLN A 3 -28.92 0.31 -3.21
C GLN A 3 -28.28 1.13 -4.34
N THR A 4 -29.01 2.08 -4.93
CA THR A 4 -28.49 2.96 -6.00
C THR A 4 -27.30 3.78 -5.54
N GLY A 5 -27.30 4.24 -4.29
CA GLY A 5 -26.15 4.94 -3.70
C GLY A 5 -24.92 4.04 -3.53
N ILE A 6 -25.10 2.79 -3.13
CA ILE A 6 -24.00 1.82 -2.99
C ILE A 6 -23.37 1.52 -4.36
N TYR A 7 -24.18 1.30 -5.40
CA TYR A 7 -23.67 1.09 -6.76
C TYR A 7 -22.92 2.31 -7.30
N LEU A 8 -23.33 3.52 -6.93
CA LEU A 8 -22.63 4.75 -7.31
C LEU A 8 -21.26 4.88 -6.60
N ILE A 9 -21.19 4.52 -5.32
CA ILE A 9 -19.93 4.49 -4.56
C ILE A 9 -19.00 3.42 -5.11
N LEU A 10 -19.52 2.22 -5.42
CA LEU A 10 -18.73 1.14 -6.02
C LEU A 10 -18.22 1.52 -7.42
N GLY A 11 -19.09 2.10 -8.26
CA GLY A 11 -18.70 2.60 -9.58
C GLY A 11 -17.64 3.70 -9.48
N GLY A 12 -17.82 4.65 -8.57
CA GLY A 12 -16.86 5.71 -8.30
C GLY A 12 -15.52 5.18 -7.79
N ALA A 13 -15.53 4.20 -6.89
CA ALA A 13 -14.32 3.57 -6.36
C ALA A 13 -13.53 2.84 -7.45
N VAL A 14 -14.19 2.09 -8.32
CA VAL A 14 -13.54 1.39 -9.45
C VAL A 14 -12.90 2.39 -10.41
N VAL A 15 -13.61 3.45 -10.79
CA VAL A 15 -13.06 4.50 -11.68
C VAL A 15 -11.90 5.22 -11.00
N PHE A 16 -12.01 5.52 -9.72
CA PHE A 16 -10.94 6.15 -8.95
C PHE A 16 -9.67 5.31 -8.96
N ILE A 17 -9.77 4.00 -8.72
CA ILE A 17 -8.62 3.08 -8.76
C ILE A 17 -8.00 3.06 -10.16
N LEU A 18 -8.81 2.97 -11.22
CA LEU A 18 -8.31 2.96 -12.60
C LEU A 18 -7.55 4.25 -12.95
N VAL A 19 -8.13 5.41 -12.63
CA VAL A 19 -7.49 6.72 -12.85
C VAL A 19 -6.22 6.85 -12.03
N PHE A 20 -6.24 6.37 -10.79
CA PHE A 20 -5.09 6.40 -9.90
C PHE A 20 -3.92 5.60 -10.47
N ILE A 21 -4.15 4.35 -10.89
CA ILE A 21 -3.14 3.51 -11.54
C ILE A 21 -2.59 4.20 -12.79
N GLY A 22 -3.46 4.74 -13.63
CA GLY A 22 -3.05 5.48 -14.83
C GLY A 22 -2.14 6.68 -14.50
N LYS A 23 -2.43 7.41 -13.41
CA LYS A 23 -1.57 8.51 -12.95
C LYS A 23 -0.22 8.02 -12.42
N ILE A 24 -0.15 6.90 -11.70
CA ILE A 24 1.13 6.35 -11.24
C ILE A 24 2.00 5.94 -12.42
N ILE A 25 1.43 5.25 -13.41
CA ILE A 25 2.13 4.87 -14.63
C ILE A 25 2.62 6.13 -15.37
N ALA A 26 1.75 7.11 -15.59
CA ALA A 26 2.11 8.37 -16.24
C ALA A 26 3.19 9.15 -15.46
N LEU A 27 3.16 9.11 -14.13
CA LEU A 27 4.18 9.74 -13.28
C LEU A 27 5.56 9.12 -13.55
N ILE A 28 5.64 7.80 -13.60
CA ILE A 28 6.90 7.08 -13.84
C ILE A 28 7.45 7.39 -15.24
N PHE A 29 6.60 7.41 -16.27
CA PHE A 29 7.04 7.63 -17.65
C PHE A 29 7.33 9.10 -17.97
N ASN A 30 6.54 10.05 -17.48
CA ASN A 30 6.76 11.48 -17.78
C ASN A 30 7.78 12.12 -16.83
N ASN A 31 7.90 11.65 -15.59
CA ASN A 31 8.75 12.26 -14.56
C ASN A 31 9.46 11.16 -13.75
N PRO A 32 10.52 10.55 -14.31
CA PRO A 32 11.17 9.38 -13.70
C PRO A 32 11.67 9.64 -12.28
N LEU A 33 12.14 10.85 -11.97
CA LEU A 33 12.59 11.20 -10.62
C LEU A 33 11.45 11.17 -9.58
N LEU A 34 10.26 11.69 -9.93
CA LEU A 34 9.09 11.61 -9.06
C LEU A 34 8.58 10.17 -8.93
N GLY A 35 8.62 9.39 -10.01
CA GLY A 35 8.29 7.97 -9.99
C GLY A 35 9.18 7.18 -9.02
N LEU A 36 10.49 7.45 -9.04
CA LEU A 36 11.45 6.85 -8.11
C LEU A 36 11.20 7.28 -6.66
N ALA A 37 10.90 8.56 -6.42
CA ALA A 37 10.56 9.04 -5.09
C ALA A 37 9.32 8.31 -4.52
N LEU A 38 8.28 8.14 -5.35
CA LEU A 38 7.08 7.39 -4.97
C LEU A 38 7.41 5.93 -4.63
N MET A 39 8.22 5.26 -5.46
CA MET A 39 8.67 3.88 -5.20
C MET A 39 9.47 3.78 -3.89
N SER A 40 10.32 4.77 -3.60
CA SER A 40 11.08 4.82 -2.34
C SER A 40 10.17 4.94 -1.12
N VAL A 41 9.08 5.71 -1.20
CA VAL A 41 8.09 5.81 -0.12
C VAL A 41 7.39 4.47 0.09
N VAL A 42 6.94 3.81 -0.99
CA VAL A 42 6.29 2.50 -0.90
C VAL A 42 7.23 1.46 -0.30
N LEU A 43 8.47 1.39 -0.76
CA LEU A 43 9.50 0.51 -0.20
C LEU A 43 9.76 0.81 1.28
N GLY A 44 9.86 2.08 1.68
CA GLY A 44 10.05 2.48 3.06
C GLY A 44 8.93 1.97 3.98
N VAL A 45 7.67 2.07 3.55
CA VAL A 45 6.52 1.53 4.30
C VAL A 45 6.60 0.01 4.40
N PHE A 46 6.95 -0.68 3.31
CA PHE A 46 7.14 -2.14 3.33
C PHE A 46 8.22 -2.60 4.30
N VAL A 47 9.37 -1.92 4.32
CA VAL A 47 10.47 -2.22 5.25
C VAL A 47 10.05 -2.00 6.69
N LEU A 48 9.34 -0.91 6.99
CA LEU A 48 8.83 -0.63 8.34
C LEU A 48 7.84 -1.71 8.80
N LEU A 49 6.87 -2.07 7.96
CA LEU A 49 5.91 -3.13 8.27
C LEU A 49 6.61 -4.47 8.47
N TYR A 50 7.57 -4.81 7.61
CA TYR A 50 8.35 -6.04 7.75
C TYR A 50 9.14 -6.06 9.06
N SER A 51 9.77 -4.93 9.44
CA SER A 51 10.51 -4.80 10.69
C SER A 51 9.61 -5.00 11.90
N ILE A 52 8.39 -4.44 11.90
CA ILE A 52 7.44 -4.62 13.00
C ILE A 52 7.06 -6.10 13.13
N ILE A 53 6.73 -6.76 12.02
CA ILE A 53 6.37 -8.18 12.02
C ILE A 53 7.55 -9.05 12.48
N GLN A 54 8.78 -8.73 12.05
CA GLN A 54 9.98 -9.45 12.46
C GLN A 54 10.26 -9.29 13.95
N GLU A 55 10.12 -8.08 14.50
CA GLU A 55 10.31 -7.82 15.92
C GLU A 55 9.31 -8.59 16.79
N GLU A 56 8.07 -8.73 16.32
CA GLU A 56 7.03 -9.51 17.01
C GLU A 56 7.37 -11.00 17.04
N ARG A 57 7.90 -11.54 15.93
CA ARG A 57 8.37 -12.93 15.84
C ARG A 57 9.57 -13.24 16.74
N GLU A 58 10.54 -12.32 16.80
CA GLU A 58 11.74 -12.51 17.61
C GLU A 58 11.43 -12.53 19.12
N LYS A 59 10.41 -11.78 19.56
CA LYS A 59 9.94 -11.81 20.96
C LYS A 59 9.23 -13.10 21.32
N ASP A 60 8.45 -13.67 20.40
CA ASP A 60 7.82 -14.98 20.63
C ASP A 60 8.88 -16.08 20.71
N ASP A 61 9.84 -16.12 19.76
CA ASP A 61 10.93 -17.10 19.76
C ASP A 61 11.80 -17.01 21.04
N PHE A 62 12.07 -15.82 21.56
CA PHE A 62 12.85 -15.66 22.81
C PHE A 62 12.12 -16.23 24.03
N LYS A 63 10.79 -16.12 24.05
CA LYS A 63 9.96 -16.54 25.17
C LYS A 63 9.84 -18.07 25.27
N ASP A 64 9.86 -18.77 24.12
CA ASP A 64 9.86 -20.24 24.05
C ASP A 64 11.21 -20.87 24.50
N ILE A 65 12.29 -20.09 24.60
CA ILE A 65 13.62 -20.59 25.02
C ILE A 65 13.82 -20.45 26.55
N GLU A 66 13.07 -19.55 27.20
CA GLU A 66 13.14 -19.32 28.66
C GLU A 66 12.19 -20.23 29.49
N GLU A 67 11.28 -20.96 28.84
CA GLU A 67 10.34 -21.92 29.47
C GLU A 67 10.87 -23.36 29.49
#